data_AF-A0AAE1VLR6-F1
#
_entry.id   AF-A0AAE1VLR6-F1
#
_cell.length_a   1.000
_cell.length_b   1.000
_cell.length_c   1.000
_cell.angle_alpha   90.00
_cell.angle_beta   90.00
_cell.angle_gamma   90.00
#
_symmetry.space_group_name_H-M   'P 1'
#
loop_
_entity.id
_entity.type
_entity.pdbx_description
1 polymer ?
#
loop_
_entity_poly.entity_id
_entity_poly.type
_entity_poly.pdbx_seq_one_letter_code
_entity_poly.pdbx_strand_id
1 'polypeptide(L)' 'MPAIKQLIRNTRQPIRNVTKFPALRGYPQRRGTCTRVDPIVKDLLLDNSWVEPKRVNYTSSQ' A
#
# COMPACT_ATOMS: atom_id res chain seq x y z
N MET A 1 -33.41 -16.89 6.38
CA MET A 1 -32.81 -17.87 5.44
C MET A 1 -33.67 -17.87 4.17
N PRO A 2 -33.13 -17.57 2.98
CA PRO A 2 -33.93 -17.55 1.75
C PRO A 2 -34.34 -18.96 1.32
N ALA A 3 -35.52 -19.08 0.74
CA ALA A 3 -36.04 -20.34 0.20
C ALA A 3 -35.31 -20.73 -1.10
N ILE A 4 -35.20 -22.04 -1.38
CA ILE A 4 -34.53 -22.57 -2.58
C ILE A 4 -35.11 -21.95 -3.87
N LYS A 5 -36.44 -21.77 -3.95
CA LYS A 5 -37.10 -21.12 -5.10
C LYS A 5 -36.63 -19.68 -5.33
N GLN A 6 -36.22 -18.96 -4.28
CA GLN A 6 -35.65 -17.62 -4.39
C GLN A 6 -34.23 -17.67 -4.94
N LEU A 7 -33.43 -18.67 -4.57
CA LEU A 7 -32.07 -18.86 -5.09
C LEU A 7 -32.05 -19.31 -6.55
N ILE A 8 -33.07 -20.06 -6.99
CA ILE A 8 -33.24 -20.46 -8.40
C ILE A 8 -33.58 -19.24 -9.27
N ARG A 9 -34.45 -18.35 -8.79
CA ARG A 9 -34.85 -17.12 -9.51
C ARG A 9 -33.76 -16.04 -9.45
N ASN A 10 -33.14 -15.88 -8.29
CA ASN A 10 -32.12 -14.88 -8.00
C ASN A 10 -30.90 -15.59 -7.39
N THR A 11 -29.92 -15.91 -8.24
CA THR A 11 -28.67 -16.50 -7.78
C THR A 11 -27.89 -15.50 -6.92
N ARG A 12 -27.16 -16.00 -5.92
CA ARG A 12 -26.34 -15.13 -5.07
C ARG A 12 -25.19 -14.57 -5.91
N GLN A 13 -25.03 -13.25 -5.89
CA GLN A 13 -23.90 -12.61 -6.51
C GLN A 13 -22.66 -12.77 -5.61
N PRO A 14 -21.52 -13.19 -6.16
CA PRO A 14 -20.28 -13.26 -5.40
C PRO A 14 -19.81 -11.86 -5.01
N ILE A 15 -19.35 -11.70 -3.77
CA ILE A 15 -18.74 -10.44 -3.31
C ILE A 15 -17.34 -10.36 -3.93
N ARG A 16 -17.04 -9.27 -4.62
CA ARG A 16 -15.71 -9.03 -5.18
C ARG A 16 -14.76 -8.62 -4.07
N ASN A 17 -13.76 -9.44 -3.80
CA ASN A 17 -12.70 -9.14 -2.84
C ASN A 17 -11.54 -8.46 -3.56
N VAL A 18 -11.23 -7.21 -3.16
CA VAL A 18 -10.05 -6.47 -3.66
C VAL A 18 -8.93 -6.60 -2.63
N THR A 19 -7.71 -6.80 -3.11
CA THR A 19 -6.55 -6.94 -2.22
C THR A 19 -6.18 -5.57 -1.65
N LYS A 20 -5.83 -5.52 -0.35
CA LYS A 20 -5.31 -4.28 0.28
C LYS A 20 -3.94 -3.87 -0.26
N PHE A 21 -3.26 -4.78 -0.96
CA PHE A 21 -1.90 -4.62 -1.46
C PHE A 21 -1.81 -4.91 -2.97
N PRO A 22 -2.44 -4.09 -3.84
CA PRO A 22 -2.46 -4.33 -5.29
C PRO A 22 -1.06 -4.29 -5.91
N ALA A 23 -0.14 -3.51 -5.34
CA ALA A 23 1.23 -3.38 -5.82
C ALA A 23 2.02 -4.71 -5.79
N LEU A 24 1.67 -5.64 -4.89
CA LEU A 24 2.33 -6.94 -4.77
C LEU A 24 1.93 -7.94 -5.86
N ARG A 25 0.80 -7.73 -6.56
CA ARG A 25 0.24 -8.64 -7.59
C ARG A 25 0.31 -10.14 -7.24
N GLY A 26 0.07 -10.49 -5.97
CA GLY A 26 0.07 -11.88 -5.49
C GLY A 26 1.43 -12.44 -5.03
N TYR A 27 2.51 -11.66 -5.11
CA TYR A 27 3.81 -12.08 -4.57
C TYR A 27 3.91 -11.81 -3.06
N PRO A 28 4.60 -12.68 -2.28
CA PRO A 28 4.78 -12.47 -0.85
C PRO A 28 5.63 -11.23 -0.52
N GLN A 29 6.59 -10.87 -1.37
CA GLN A 29 7.40 -9.65 -1.24
C GLN A 29 7.79 -9.15 -2.63
N ARG A 30 7.92 -7.82 -2.79
CA ARG A 30 8.50 -7.19 -3.99
C ARG A 30 9.63 -6.25 -3.63
N ARG A 31 10.66 -6.18 -4.49
CA ARG A 31 11.74 -5.20 -4.37
C ARG A 31 11.26 -3.84 -4.89
N GLY A 32 11.67 -2.78 -4.21
CA GLY A 32 11.47 -1.39 -4.62
C GLY A 32 12.66 -0.54 -4.17
N THR A 33 12.88 0.59 -4.83
CA THR A 33 13.90 1.57 -4.46
C THR A 33 13.24 2.77 -3.78
N CYS A 34 13.90 3.34 -2.78
CA CYS A 34 13.39 4.52 -2.08
C CYS A 34 13.54 5.75 -2.99
N THR A 35 12.43 6.43 -3.30
CA THR A 35 12.46 7.68 -4.08
C THR A 35 12.89 8.87 -3.24
N ARG A 36 12.55 8.87 -1.95
CA ARG A 36 12.94 9.87 -0.95
C ARG A 36 13.20 9.19 0.37
N VAL A 37 14.14 9.75 1.12
CA VAL A 37 14.49 9.29 2.47
C VAL A 37 14.43 10.51 3.37
N ASP A 38 13.21 10.82 3.79
CA ASP A 38 12.95 11.95 4.68
C ASP A 38 12.63 11.39 6.08
N PRO A 39 13.24 11.94 7.15
CA PRO A 39 12.86 11.54 8.49
C PRO A 39 11.39 11.91 8.73
N ILE A 40 10.57 10.95 9.17
CA ILE A 40 9.21 11.25 9.62
C ILE A 40 9.36 11.88 11.01
N VAL A 41 9.40 13.20 11.07
CA VAL A 41 9.26 13.91 12.33
C VAL A 41 7.78 13.81 12.72
N LYS A 42 7.49 13.00 13.73
CA LYS A 42 6.23 13.12 14.45
C LYS A 42 6.44 14.28 15.38
N ASP A 43 5.63 15.32 15.26
CA ASP A 43 5.66 16.48 16.15
C ASP A 43 5.47 16.02 17.61
N LEU A 44 6.58 15.71 18.26
CA LEU A 44 6.76 16.01 19.66
C LEU A 44 7.37 17.40 19.64
N LEU A 45 6.67 18.36 20.22
CA LEU A 45 7.16 19.70 20.49
C LEU A 45 8.47 19.63 21.28
N LEU A 46 9.60 19.40 20.61
CA LEU A 46 10.94 19.68 21.06
C LEU A 46 11.87 19.68 19.84
N ASP A 47 12.38 20.88 19.61
CA ASP A 47 13.64 21.22 18.95
C ASP A 47 13.65 21.29 17.42
N ASN A 48 13.45 22.54 16.98
CA ASN A 48 13.74 23.10 15.66
C ASN A 48 15.21 22.89 15.23
N SER A 49 15.62 21.67 14.96
CA SER A 49 16.85 21.38 14.24
C SER A 49 16.50 20.88 12.84
N TRP A 50 16.66 21.76 11.86
CA TRP A 50 16.50 21.45 10.44
C TRP A 50 17.51 20.36 10.05
N VAL A 51 17.05 19.11 9.96
CA VAL A 51 17.81 18.04 9.29
C VAL A 51 17.50 18.15 7.80
N GLU A 52 18.39 18.76 7.02
CA GLU A 52 18.26 18.78 5.56
C GLU A 52 18.21 17.34 5.01
N PRO A 53 17.14 16.95 4.30
CA PRO A 53 17.05 15.61 3.72
C PRO A 53 18.10 15.48 2.61
N LYS A 54 19.09 14.62 2.80
CA LYS A 54 20.09 14.31 1.78
C LYS A 54 19.38 13.68 0.57
N ARG A 55 19.43 14.36 -0.58
CA ARG A 55 19.02 13.79 -1.87
C ARG A 55 19.90 12.57 -2.16
N VAL A 56 19.36 11.36 -2.05
CA VAL A 56 20.07 10.14 -2.48
C VAL A 56 20.04 10.12 -4.00
N ASN A 57 21.05 10.75 -4.62
CA ASN A 57 21.26 10.66 -6.06
C ASN A 57 21.84 9.28 -6.35
N TYR A 58 21.00 8.34 -6.78
CA TYR A 58 21.47 7.15 -7.47
C TYR A 58 21.96 7.60 -8.85
N THR A 59 23.25 7.92 -8.98
CA THR A 59 23.90 7.86 -10.29
C THR A 59 23.82 6.40 -10.72
N SER A 60 22.96 6.11 -11.68
CA SER A 60 22.97 4.86 -12.41
C SER A 60 24.37 4.68 -13.00
N SER A 61 25.23 3.88 -12.36
CA SER A 61 26.40 3.35 -13.07
C SER A 61 25.85 2.38 -14.11
N GLN A 62 26.08 2.72 -15.38
CA GLN A 62 26.11 1.73 -16.43
C GLN A 62 27.16 0.66 -16.12
#